data_AF-A0A921DIH9-F1
#
_entry.id   AF-A0A921DIH9-F1
#
_cell.length_a   1.000
_cell.length_b   1.000
_cell.length_c   1.000
_cell.angle_alpha   90.00
_cell.angle_beta   90.00
_cell.angle_gamma   90.00
#
_symmetry.space_group_name_H-M   'P 1'
#
loop_
_entity.id
_entity.type
_entity.pdbx_description
1 polymer ?
#
loop_
_entity_poly.entity_id
_entity_poly.type
_entity_poly.pdbx_seq_one_letter_code
_entity_poly.pdbx_strand_id
1 'polypeptide(L)'
;MFLTKEYSDISSAMLTGYSVFTTFTVENINNKIYVKAFELHIKRLKDNSEVLFGIIPTRTEIVAQITNFLSQKLYTKQLLRIAIYPKSFSISRPSEISEVQIVVTGREYNSNKTPISLELHEMIRPLAHLKTSALFPSLQTRAISQKNGFDDALFFYENNITEGPAWNILF
;
A
#
# COMPACT_ATOMS: atom_id res chain seq x y z
N MET A 1 -11.44 -19.78 -23.52
CA MET A 1 -11.38 -18.33 -23.80
C MET A 1 -10.07 -17.84 -23.20
N PHE A 2 -9.00 -17.77 -24.00
CA PHE A 2 -7.68 -17.35 -23.54
C PHE A 2 -7.60 -15.83 -23.71
N LEU A 3 -7.40 -15.12 -22.61
CA LEU A 3 -7.22 -13.67 -22.62
C LEU A 3 -5.91 -13.33 -23.35
N THR A 4 -5.98 -12.32 -24.20
CA THR A 4 -4.90 -11.86 -25.07
C THR A 4 -3.75 -11.24 -24.27
N LYS A 5 -2.55 -11.39 -24.84
CA LYS A 5 -1.21 -11.13 -24.30
C LYS A 5 -0.93 -9.69 -23.81
N GLU A 6 -1.88 -8.77 -23.92
CA GLU A 6 -1.71 -7.36 -23.52
C GLU A 6 -2.31 -7.02 -22.14
N TYR A 7 -3.07 -7.95 -21.53
CA TYR A 7 -3.56 -7.83 -20.14
C TYR A 7 -3.15 -9.01 -19.24
N SER A 8 -2.30 -9.93 -19.72
CA SER A 8 -2.01 -11.21 -19.05
C SER A 8 -1.14 -11.11 -17.79
N ASP A 9 -0.60 -9.94 -17.47
CA ASP A 9 0.38 -9.75 -16.39
C ASP A 9 -0.18 -8.93 -15.22
N ILE A 10 -1.49 -8.99 -14.95
CA ILE A 10 -1.91 -8.81 -13.56
C ILE A 10 -1.36 -10.03 -12.82
N SER A 11 -0.19 -9.86 -12.19
CA SER A 11 0.49 -10.94 -11.48
C SER A 11 -0.51 -11.60 -10.51
N SER A 12 -0.48 -12.93 -10.38
CA SER A 12 -1.35 -13.64 -9.42
C SER A 12 -1.14 -13.12 -7.99
N ALA A 13 0.01 -12.51 -7.71
CA ALA A 13 0.28 -11.74 -6.50
C ALA A 13 -0.63 -10.50 -6.31
N MET A 14 -0.94 -9.76 -7.38
CA MET A 14 -1.93 -8.68 -7.31
C MET A 14 -3.33 -9.20 -7.02
N LEU A 15 -3.74 -10.32 -7.64
CA LEU A 15 -5.06 -10.92 -7.42
C LEU A 15 -5.24 -11.49 -6.01
N THR A 16 -4.16 -11.96 -5.40
CA THR A 16 -4.16 -12.51 -4.03
C THR A 16 -3.85 -11.47 -2.96
N GLY A 17 -3.44 -10.26 -3.35
CA GLY A 17 -2.95 -9.25 -2.41
C GLY A 17 -1.58 -9.60 -1.79
N TYR A 18 -0.86 -10.59 -2.34
CA TYR A 18 0.48 -11.02 -1.92
C TYR A 18 1.55 -10.02 -2.38
N SER A 19 1.43 -8.79 -1.88
CA SER A 19 2.29 -7.65 -2.19
C SER A 19 2.41 -6.73 -0.97
N VAL A 20 3.50 -5.98 -0.92
CA VAL A 20 3.72 -4.95 0.10
C VAL A 20 3.72 -3.57 -0.54
N PHE A 21 3.30 -2.55 0.19
CA PHE A 21 3.28 -1.20 -0.34
C PHE A 21 3.63 -0.15 0.71
N THR A 22 3.98 1.04 0.21
CA THR A 22 4.02 2.26 1.01
C THR A 22 3.34 3.37 0.23
N THR A 23 2.78 4.33 0.94
CA THR A 23 2.10 5.49 0.35
C THR A 23 2.64 6.73 1.03
N PHE A 24 2.94 7.77 0.26
CA PHE A 24 3.38 9.06 0.78
C PHE A 24 2.98 10.20 -0.16
N THR A 25 2.95 11.42 0.36
CA THR A 25 2.79 12.61 -0.47
C THR A 25 4.14 13.06 -1.01
N VAL A 26 4.17 13.41 -2.29
CA VAL A 26 5.27 14.11 -2.92
C VAL A 26 4.85 15.55 -3.24
N GLU A 27 5.78 16.47 -3.10
CA GLU A 27 5.61 17.87 -3.52
C GLU A 27 6.75 18.25 -4.46
N ASN A 28 6.42 18.98 -5.53
CA ASN A 28 7.40 19.60 -6.41
C ASN A 28 7.40 21.10 -6.17
N ILE A 29 8.50 21.61 -5.60
CA ILE A 29 8.67 23.03 -5.28
C ILE A 29 9.96 23.48 -5.95
N ASN A 30 9.86 24.43 -6.88
CA ASN A 30 10.99 24.97 -7.64
C ASN A 30 11.85 23.87 -8.30
N ASN A 31 11.19 22.92 -8.98
CA ASN A 31 11.82 21.77 -9.65
C ASN A 31 12.61 20.83 -8.72
N LYS A 32 12.29 20.83 -7.42
CA LYS A 32 12.84 19.89 -6.43
C LYS A 32 11.73 19.03 -5.85
N ILE A 33 12.03 17.76 -5.68
CA ILE A 33 11.11 16.74 -5.18
C ILE A 33 11.27 16.64 -3.66
N TYR A 34 10.18 16.84 -2.93
CA TYR A 34 10.14 16.72 -1.47
C TYR A 34 9.18 15.60 -1.06
N VAL A 35 9.66 14.72 -0.20
CA VAL A 35 8.86 13.66 0.40
C VAL A 35 9.12 13.65 1.90
N LYS A 36 8.06 13.83 2.69
CA LYS A 36 8.18 13.74 4.15
C LYS A 36 8.49 12.31 4.57
N ALA A 37 9.44 12.16 5.48
CA ALA A 37 9.81 10.87 6.06
C ALA A 37 10.19 9.79 5.03
N PHE A 38 10.76 10.19 3.88
CA PHE A 38 11.08 9.28 2.78
C PHE A 38 11.86 8.04 3.23
N GLU A 39 12.90 8.21 4.02
CA GLU A 39 13.73 7.09 4.49
C GLU A 39 12.95 6.11 5.38
N LEU A 40 11.96 6.58 6.17
CA LEU A 40 11.07 5.67 6.92
C LEU A 40 10.15 4.87 5.99
N HIS A 41 9.64 5.51 4.93
CA HIS A 41 8.84 4.81 3.91
C HIS A 41 9.65 3.75 3.17
N ILE A 42 10.90 4.06 2.78
CA ILE A 42 11.78 3.13 2.08
C ILE A 42 12.23 2.00 3.00
N LYS A 43 12.61 2.29 4.25
CA LYS A 43 12.97 1.26 5.22
C LYS A 43 11.84 0.27 5.40
N ARG A 44 10.63 0.74 5.73
CA ARG A 44 9.46 -0.15 5.91
C ARG A 44 9.15 -0.96 4.66
N LEU A 45 9.25 -0.36 3.48
CA LEU A 45 8.96 -1.05 2.22
C LEU A 45 9.96 -2.21 1.98
N LYS A 46 11.25 -1.96 2.24
CA LYS A 46 12.32 -2.96 2.13
C LYS A 46 12.17 -4.07 3.17
N ASP A 47 11.97 -3.71 4.44
CA ASP A 47 11.78 -4.68 5.53
C ASP A 47 10.57 -5.59 5.23
N ASN A 48 9.45 -5.03 4.79
CA ASN A 48 8.26 -5.82 4.46
C ASN A 48 8.50 -6.74 3.25
N SER A 49 9.28 -6.30 2.25
CA SER A 49 9.66 -7.09 1.09
C SER A 49 10.56 -8.27 1.50
N GLU A 50 11.50 -8.03 2.42
CA GLU A 50 12.34 -9.08 2.99
C GLU A 50 11.51 -10.14 3.72
N VAL A 51 10.60 -9.70 4.60
CA VAL A 51 9.76 -10.62 5.37
C VAL A 51 8.86 -11.47 4.47
N LEU A 52 8.26 -10.87 3.43
CA LEU A 52 7.28 -11.57 2.61
C LEU A 52 7.88 -12.40 1.47
N PHE A 53 9.02 -11.97 0.93
CA PHE A 53 9.62 -12.54 -0.28
C PHE A 53 11.05 -13.03 -0.11
N GLY A 54 11.73 -12.70 0.99
CA GLY A 54 13.17 -12.93 1.15
C GLY A 54 14.03 -12.06 0.23
N ILE A 55 13.46 -11.01 -0.38
CA ILE A 55 14.14 -10.18 -1.38
C ILE A 55 14.07 -8.72 -0.97
N ILE A 56 15.22 -8.06 -0.96
CA ILE A 56 15.36 -6.63 -0.63
C ILE A 56 15.73 -5.87 -1.91
N PRO A 57 14.80 -5.08 -2.50
CA PRO A 57 15.18 -4.19 -3.59
C PRO A 57 16.13 -3.10 -3.11
N THR A 58 17.02 -2.68 -4.00
CA THR A 58 17.96 -1.60 -3.73
C THR A 58 17.23 -0.27 -3.66
N ARG A 59 17.78 0.67 -2.89
CA ARG A 59 17.26 2.04 -2.85
C ARG A 59 17.29 2.69 -4.23
N THR A 60 18.32 2.40 -5.02
CA THR A 60 18.50 2.93 -6.37
C THR A 60 17.38 2.48 -7.31
N GLU A 61 16.99 1.21 -7.28
CA GLU A 61 15.86 0.71 -8.08
C GLU A 61 14.55 1.39 -7.69
N ILE A 62 14.28 1.53 -6.39
CA ILE A 62 13.05 2.19 -5.91
C ILE A 62 13.03 3.66 -6.36
N VAL A 63 14.13 4.39 -6.18
CA VAL A 63 14.23 5.79 -6.59
C VAL A 63 14.11 5.94 -8.10
N ALA A 64 14.73 5.07 -8.89
CA ALA A 64 14.64 5.10 -10.34
C ALA A 64 13.18 4.95 -10.81
N GLN A 65 12.41 4.04 -10.21
CA GLN A 65 10.98 3.87 -10.53
C GLN A 65 10.14 5.09 -10.14
N ILE A 66 10.41 5.68 -8.96
CA ILE A 66 9.73 6.91 -8.53
C ILE A 66 10.02 8.05 -9.50
N THR A 67 11.29 8.29 -9.83
CA THR A 67 11.71 9.39 -10.71
C THR A 67 11.15 9.20 -12.12
N ASN A 68 11.19 7.99 -12.65
CA ASN A 68 10.61 7.67 -13.96
C ASN A 68 9.11 7.95 -14.00
N PHE A 69 8.36 7.56 -12.95
CA PHE A 69 6.94 7.89 -12.84
C PHE A 69 6.71 9.40 -12.78
N LEU A 70 7.47 10.12 -11.95
CA LEU A 70 7.30 11.55 -11.74
C LEU A 70 7.70 12.41 -12.94
N SER A 71 8.56 11.92 -13.84
CA SER A 71 8.93 12.65 -15.06
C SER A 71 7.86 12.63 -16.15
N GLN A 72 6.84 11.78 -16.04
CA GLN A 72 5.83 11.60 -17.09
C GLN A 72 4.81 12.74 -17.17
N LYS A 73 4.57 13.46 -16.07
CA LYS A 73 3.57 14.54 -16.03
C LYS A 73 3.96 15.59 -15.00
N LEU A 74 3.68 16.86 -15.30
CA LEU A 74 3.83 17.94 -14.32
C LEU A 74 2.87 17.77 -13.13
N TYR A 75 3.35 18.11 -11.95
CA TYR A 75 2.58 18.06 -10.71
C TYR A 75 3.11 19.07 -9.69
N THR A 76 2.23 19.57 -8.82
CA THR A 76 2.61 20.34 -7.64
C THR A 76 2.63 19.46 -6.40
N LYS A 77 1.62 18.60 -6.24
CA LYS A 77 1.49 17.66 -5.13
C LYS A 77 0.74 16.40 -5.56
N GLN A 78 1.23 15.23 -5.16
CA GLN A 78 0.58 13.95 -5.45
C GLN A 78 0.68 13.00 -4.27
N LEU A 79 -0.27 12.07 -4.17
CA LEU A 79 -0.17 10.90 -3.32
C LEU A 79 0.41 9.76 -4.17
N LEU A 80 1.66 9.38 -3.91
CA LEU A 80 2.28 8.22 -4.55
C LEU A 80 2.08 6.98 -3.71
N ARG A 81 1.84 5.87 -4.39
CA ARG A 81 1.94 4.52 -3.84
C ARG A 81 3.01 3.76 -4.59
N ILE A 82 3.88 3.10 -3.84
CA ILE A 82 4.87 2.16 -4.35
C ILE A 82 4.48 0.79 -3.83
N ALA A 83 4.33 -0.18 -4.74
CA ALA A 83 4.08 -1.57 -4.40
C ALA A 83 5.24 -2.45 -4.88
N ILE A 84 5.60 -3.44 -4.09
CA ILE A 84 6.49 -4.54 -4.46
C ILE A 84 5.68 -5.83 -4.47
N TYR A 85 5.81 -6.59 -5.55
CA TYR A 85 5.16 -7.89 -5.69
C TYR A 85 6.10 -8.87 -6.43
N PRO A 86 5.93 -10.18 -6.26
CA PRO A 86 6.69 -11.17 -7.02
C PRO A 86 6.40 -11.07 -8.51
N LYS A 87 7.46 -11.06 -9.32
CA LYS A 87 7.33 -11.04 -10.79
C LYS A 87 6.61 -12.28 -11.33
N SER A 88 6.87 -13.43 -10.70
CA SER A 88 6.16 -14.68 -10.89
C SER A 88 5.68 -15.16 -9.51
N PHE A 89 4.43 -15.62 -9.44
CA PHE A 89 3.86 -16.10 -8.18
C PHE A 89 3.01 -17.35 -8.41
N SER A 90 3.31 -18.39 -7.63
CA SER A 90 2.54 -19.63 -7.58
C SER A 90 1.84 -19.72 -6.23
N ILE A 91 0.51 -19.76 -6.24
CA ILE A 91 -0.28 -19.95 -5.01
C ILE A 91 0.03 -21.29 -4.35
N SER A 92 0.35 -22.33 -5.14
CA SER A 92 0.71 -23.66 -4.61
C SER A 92 2.15 -23.72 -4.08
N ARG A 93 3.00 -22.76 -4.45
CA ARG A 93 4.41 -22.69 -4.06
C ARG A 93 4.84 -21.24 -3.77
N PRO A 94 4.25 -20.57 -2.77
CA PRO A 94 4.50 -19.16 -2.49
C PRO A 94 5.93 -18.88 -2.01
N SER A 95 6.70 -19.90 -1.66
CA SER A 95 8.11 -19.80 -1.26
C SER A 95 9.10 -19.76 -2.43
N GLU A 96 8.68 -20.10 -3.66
CA GLU A 96 9.58 -20.17 -4.83
C GLU A 96 9.76 -18.80 -5.53
N ILE A 97 9.71 -17.71 -4.77
CA ILE A 97 9.87 -16.35 -5.30
C ILE A 97 11.35 -16.08 -5.53
N SER A 98 11.72 -15.80 -6.79
CA SER A 98 13.10 -15.49 -7.17
C SER A 98 13.32 -14.02 -7.54
N GLU A 99 12.27 -13.31 -7.94
CA GLU A 99 12.33 -11.93 -8.42
C GLU A 99 11.10 -11.13 -7.98
N VAL A 100 11.31 -9.84 -7.73
CA VAL A 100 10.24 -8.87 -7.43
C VAL A 100 10.17 -7.77 -8.48
N GLN A 101 9.00 -7.18 -8.64
CA GLN A 101 8.75 -5.99 -9.43
C GLN A 101 8.28 -4.83 -8.54
N ILE A 102 8.65 -3.62 -8.94
CA ILE A 102 8.22 -2.37 -8.30
C ILE A 102 7.26 -1.67 -9.24
N VAL A 103 6.06 -1.34 -8.75
CA VAL A 103 5.09 -0.52 -9.46
C VAL A 103 4.82 0.74 -8.67
N VAL A 104 4.81 1.87 -9.38
CA VAL A 104 4.50 3.19 -8.84
C VAL A 104 3.19 3.66 -9.45
N THR A 105 2.28 4.09 -8.59
CA THR A 105 1.04 4.77 -9.00
C THR A 105 0.93 6.09 -8.26
N GLY A 106 0.23 7.05 -8.86
CA GLY A 106 0.06 8.38 -8.30
C GLY A 106 -1.32 8.91 -8.62
N ARG A 107 -1.83 9.72 -7.71
CA ARG A 107 -3.05 10.51 -7.92
C ARG A 107 -2.90 11.88 -7.28
N GLU A 108 -3.70 12.83 -7.74
CA GLU A 108 -3.82 14.11 -7.07
C GLU A 108 -4.22 13.93 -5.61
N TYR A 109 -3.64 14.77 -4.75
CA TYR A 109 -3.87 14.71 -3.32
C TYR A 109 -4.55 15.97 -2.84
N ASN A 110 -5.80 15.81 -2.42
CA ASN A 110 -6.57 16.83 -1.72
C ASN A 110 -6.85 16.30 -0.31
N SER A 111 -6.40 17.02 0.72
CA SER A 111 -6.69 16.68 2.10
C SER A 111 -7.67 17.66 2.71
N ASN A 112 -8.82 17.16 3.11
CA ASN A 112 -9.71 17.86 4.03
C ASN A 112 -9.51 17.25 5.42
N LYS A 113 -9.20 18.10 6.40
CA LYS A 113 -9.05 17.69 7.80
C LYS A 113 -10.31 18.09 8.56
N THR A 114 -11.30 17.21 8.54
CA THR A 114 -12.50 17.33 9.36
C THR A 114 -12.53 16.17 10.36
N PRO A 115 -13.14 16.34 11.54
CA PRO A 115 -13.48 15.21 12.40
C PRO A 115 -14.28 14.17 11.61
N ILE A 116 -14.08 12.90 11.95
CA ILE A 116 -14.77 11.77 11.34
C ILE A 116 -15.48 10.95 12.43
N SER A 117 -16.61 10.37 12.08
CA SER A 117 -17.35 9.40 12.88
C SER A 117 -16.81 7.98 12.64
N LEU A 118 -16.68 7.19 13.71
CA LEU A 118 -16.09 5.85 13.67
C LEU A 118 -17.04 4.82 14.26
N GLU A 119 -17.22 3.70 13.55
CA GLU A 119 -17.93 2.54 14.08
C GLU A 119 -16.93 1.52 14.65
N LEU A 120 -17.20 0.97 15.84
CA LEU A 120 -16.34 -0.04 16.45
C LEU A 120 -16.60 -1.42 15.85
N HIS A 121 -15.53 -2.13 15.50
CA HIS A 121 -15.57 -3.50 14.99
C HIS A 121 -14.57 -4.37 15.72
N GLU A 122 -15.01 -5.53 16.23
CA GLU A 122 -14.11 -6.53 16.79
C GLU A 122 -13.35 -7.20 15.65
N MET A 123 -12.07 -6.87 15.50
CA MET A 123 -11.25 -7.30 14.37
C MET A 123 -9.78 -7.23 14.71
N ILE A 124 -9.04 -8.26 14.30
CA ILE A 124 -7.57 -8.27 14.27
C ILE A 124 -7.09 -8.51 12.85
N ARG A 125 -6.06 -7.79 12.43
CA ARG A 125 -5.47 -7.96 11.10
C ARG A 125 -4.31 -8.97 11.17
N PRO A 126 -4.34 -10.05 10.38
CA PRO A 126 -3.20 -10.95 10.24
C PRO A 126 -1.97 -10.17 9.75
N LEU A 127 -0.79 -10.49 10.30
CA LEU A 127 0.48 -9.84 9.95
C LEU A 127 0.39 -8.30 10.00
N ALA A 128 -0.23 -7.75 11.06
CA ALA A 128 -0.50 -6.31 11.16
C ALA A 128 0.76 -5.41 11.05
N HIS A 129 1.93 -5.94 11.43
CA HIS A 129 3.21 -5.24 11.27
C HIS A 129 3.62 -5.03 9.80
N LEU A 130 3.05 -5.80 8.87
CA LEU A 130 3.27 -5.65 7.43
C LEU A 130 2.22 -4.74 6.80
N LYS A 131 2.67 -3.90 5.87
CA LYS A 131 1.83 -3.04 5.05
C LYS A 131 1.56 -3.73 3.70
N THR A 132 0.63 -4.67 3.70
CA THR A 132 0.30 -5.53 2.55
C THR A 132 -0.89 -5.02 1.76
N SER A 133 -1.00 -5.37 0.48
CA SER A 133 -2.18 -5.05 -0.34
C SER A 133 -3.37 -5.97 -0.10
N ALA A 134 -3.25 -6.99 0.75
CA ALA A 134 -4.34 -7.83 1.24
C ALA A 134 -5.30 -7.05 2.17
N LEU A 135 -6.00 -6.06 1.61
CA LEU A 135 -6.84 -5.11 2.34
C LEU A 135 -8.33 -5.49 2.36
N PHE A 136 -8.72 -6.60 1.74
CA PHE A 136 -10.13 -6.96 1.55
C PHE A 136 -10.95 -6.93 2.86
N PRO A 137 -10.54 -7.61 3.96
CA PRO A 137 -11.32 -7.57 5.20
C PRO A 137 -11.48 -6.15 5.73
N SER A 138 -10.39 -5.38 5.79
CA SER A 138 -10.41 -4.00 6.29
C SER A 138 -11.27 -3.07 5.44
N LEU A 139 -11.21 -3.20 4.11
CA LEU A 139 -12.04 -2.42 3.19
C LEU A 139 -13.51 -2.82 3.26
N GLN A 140 -13.80 -4.10 3.46
CA GLN A 140 -15.16 -4.58 3.65
C GLN A 140 -15.74 -4.02 4.96
N THR A 141 -14.97 -4.01 6.05
CA THR A 141 -15.40 -3.42 7.33
C THR A 141 -15.66 -1.92 7.18
N ARG A 142 -14.77 -1.17 6.51
CA ARG A 142 -15.03 0.23 6.16
C ARG A 142 -16.35 0.40 5.39
N ALA A 143 -16.58 -0.43 4.38
CA ALA A 143 -17.79 -0.34 3.56
C ALA A 143 -19.06 -0.62 4.36
N ILE A 144 -19.00 -1.51 5.36
CA ILE A 144 -20.11 -1.76 6.29
C ILE A 144 -20.36 -0.52 7.15
N SER A 145 -19.33 0.08 7.72
CA SER A 145 -19.47 1.29 8.53
C SER A 145 -20.04 2.47 7.76
N GLN A 146 -19.60 2.64 6.51
CA GLN A 146 -20.14 3.65 5.61
C GLN A 146 -21.62 3.42 5.28
N LYS A 147 -22.05 2.17 5.12
CA LYS A 147 -23.48 1.84 4.95
C LYS A 147 -24.30 2.11 6.22
N ASN A 148 -23.67 2.06 7.40
CA ASN A 148 -24.30 2.35 8.69
C ASN A 148 -24.27 3.85 9.04
N GLY A 149 -23.76 4.71 8.16
CA GLY A 149 -23.75 6.16 8.34
C GLY A 149 -22.51 6.71 9.07
N PHE A 150 -21.48 5.90 9.27
CA PHE A 150 -20.18 6.33 9.80
C PHE A 150 -19.18 6.63 8.68
N ASP A 151 -18.16 7.44 8.94
CA ASP A 151 -17.14 7.77 7.93
C ASP A 151 -16.14 6.61 7.71
N ASP A 152 -15.77 5.91 8.79
CA ASP A 152 -14.83 4.78 8.76
C ASP A 152 -15.07 3.81 9.93
N ALA A 153 -14.30 2.72 9.97
CA ALA A 153 -14.27 1.76 11.07
C ALA A 153 -13.09 2.00 12.03
N LEU A 154 -13.24 1.58 13.28
CA LEU A 154 -12.18 1.48 14.28
C LEU A 154 -12.14 0.05 14.82
N PHE A 155 -10.97 -0.59 14.75
CA PHE A 155 -10.81 -1.97 15.17
C PHE A 155 -10.42 -2.06 16.64
N PHE A 156 -10.98 -3.07 17.30
CA PHE A 156 -10.57 -3.46 18.65
C PHE A 156 -10.45 -4.98 18.75
N TYR A 157 -9.63 -5.44 19.70
CA TYR A 157 -9.47 -6.84 20.02
C TYR A 157 -9.10 -6.97 21.50
N GLU A 158 -9.69 -7.93 22.22
CA GLU A 158 -9.46 -8.13 23.67
C GLU A 158 -9.55 -6.82 24.48
N ASN A 159 -10.59 -6.03 24.23
CA ASN A 159 -10.83 -4.71 24.85
C ASN A 159 -9.75 -3.63 24.58
N ASN A 160 -8.86 -3.84 23.60
CA ASN A 160 -7.86 -2.87 23.20
C ASN A 160 -8.17 -2.31 21.81
N ILE A 161 -8.14 -0.98 21.66
CA ILE A 161 -8.19 -0.33 20.35
C ILE A 161 -6.85 -0.56 19.64
N THR A 162 -6.90 -0.89 18.34
CA THR A 162 -5.70 -1.21 17.57
C THR A 162 -5.43 -0.20 16.46
N GLU A 163 -6.23 -0.21 15.40
CA GLU A 163 -6.06 0.61 14.20
C GLU A 163 -7.40 0.79 13.48
N GLY A 164 -7.43 1.64 12.44
CA GLY A 164 -8.49 1.65 11.46
C GLY A 164 -8.11 0.87 10.19
N PRO A 165 -8.98 0.82 9.18
CA PRO A 165 -8.75 0.04 7.96
C PRO A 165 -7.47 0.35 7.17
N ALA A 166 -6.90 1.55 7.32
CA ALA A 166 -5.69 1.95 6.61
C ALA A 166 -4.83 2.99 7.38
N TRP A 167 -5.08 3.19 8.66
CA TRP A 167 -4.50 4.25 9.49
C TRP A 167 -4.38 3.80 10.95
N ASN A 168 -3.45 4.41 11.70
CA ASN A 168 -3.27 4.17 13.13
C ASN A 168 -3.96 5.27 13.95
N ILE A 169 -4.39 4.94 15.17
CA ILE A 169 -5.00 5.89 16.10
C ILE A 169 -3.97 6.41 17.11
N LEU A 170 -4.17 7.65 17.59
CA LEU A 170 -3.42 8.26 18.70
C LEU A 170 -4.42 9.00 19.60
N PHE A 171 -4.15 9.04 20.90
CA PHE A 171 -4.98 9.69 21.93
C PHE A 171 -4.23 10.85 22.58
#